data_AF-A0A931A3K5-F1
#
_entry.id   AF-A0A931A3K5-F1
#
_cell.length_a   1.000
_cell.length_b   1.000
_cell.length_c   1.000
_cell.angle_alpha   90.00
_cell.angle_beta   90.00
_cell.angle_gamma   90.00
#
_symmetry.space_group_name_H-M   'P 1'
#
loop_
_entity.id
_entity.type
_entity.pdbx_description
1 polymer ?
#
loop_
_entity_poly.entity_id
_entity_poly.type
_entity_poly.pdbx_seq_one_letter_code
_entity_poly.pdbx_strand_id
1 'polypeptide(L)'
;MTKPPNTLKSRAVLIGTSSYLQMAALPAVENNLKALQELLEDGALWGLPPTHCTVVRDPELATDMLDPVREAAAAAEDTLVVYFSGHGLLDDSGELYLTLPESDRDRMYTSVRYAYLKDQLLDSRARHKVVILDCCYSGRALGAMGADDEVRLADSAAMSGTYVMAAANDTARVVGEYSAFSGELISLIRNGIPDQGAMLTVDVLFKTVREALHNKGLPIPQKRERDFGADLPLFYNKAYQQPSKEHYGPVANVEPSRLFATRRELHDEGIHRPLQAGICGTAERGGAESIVVSGGYKDDRDYGNVIIYTGHGGRDPNTGEQVADQSPTDSGNAALIKSIITEIPVRVVRGSGGNPEFSPEYGYSYDGLFRVTDYWTKPGVDGPTVLQFRLEKTVDSGVRRSVDVTGRGVDLGRWSKVSTETYADIAIADSLKRLYEYSCQVCNFTVEVPGGLRIAVAVHIKGLNLPHNGPDAHDNMLCLCLNHADLFRYGAIVIDESFQVINQIDGEPIGDLIVKHEISKDYLGYHRQHHLMDAHL
;
A
#
# COMPACT_ATOMS: atom_id res chain seq x y z
N MET A 1 8.19 -4.17 12.70
CA MET A 1 7.27 -3.04 12.41
C MET A 1 7.77 -1.81 13.13
N THR A 2 8.10 -0.75 12.39
CA THR A 2 8.38 0.58 12.94
C THR A 2 7.09 1.13 13.56
N LYS A 3 7.15 1.56 14.83
CA LYS A 3 6.02 2.15 15.58
C LYS A 3 6.25 3.65 15.72
N PRO A 4 5.20 4.47 15.92
CA PRO A 4 5.38 5.86 16.29
C PRO A 4 6.18 5.97 17.60
N PRO A 5 6.74 7.15 17.91
CA PRO A 5 7.51 7.34 19.13
C PRO A 5 6.66 7.04 20.36
N ASN A 6 7.31 6.52 21.40
CA ASN A 6 6.67 6.17 22.65
C ASN A 6 6.00 7.40 23.26
N THR A 7 4.67 7.38 23.29
CA THR A 7 3.82 8.50 23.71
C THR A 7 3.98 8.86 25.19
N LEU A 8 4.38 7.90 26.03
CA LEU A 8 4.66 8.17 27.46
C LEU A 8 6.00 8.86 27.69
N LYS A 9 6.95 8.63 26.78
CA LYS A 9 8.33 9.17 26.83
C LYS A 9 8.55 10.38 25.92
N SER A 10 7.53 10.77 25.17
CA SER A 10 7.60 11.89 24.24
C SER A 10 6.89 13.12 24.80
N ARG A 11 7.30 14.30 24.35
CA ARG A 11 6.67 15.59 24.70
C ARG A 11 6.53 16.45 23.46
N ALA A 12 5.48 17.27 23.44
CA ALA A 12 5.28 18.30 22.42
C ALA A 12 5.03 19.65 23.07
N VAL A 13 5.59 20.71 22.48
CA VAL A 13 5.31 22.10 22.86
C VAL A 13 4.89 22.86 21.60
N LEU A 14 3.66 23.35 21.58
CA LEU A 14 3.10 24.15 20.49
C LEU A 14 3.03 25.59 20.94
N ILE A 15 3.80 26.46 20.32
CA ILE A 15 3.95 27.87 20.68
C ILE A 15 3.36 28.71 19.56
N GLY A 16 2.50 29.65 19.88
CA GLY A 16 2.02 30.59 18.86
C GLY A 16 1.71 31.96 19.39
N THR A 17 2.09 32.96 18.60
CA THR A 17 1.77 34.36 18.83
C THR A 17 0.88 34.84 17.69
N SER A 18 -0.40 35.03 17.99
CA SER A 18 -1.46 35.42 17.07
C SER A 18 -1.79 36.92 17.16
N SER A 19 -1.63 37.51 18.35
CA SER A 19 -1.99 38.90 18.64
C SER A 19 -0.75 39.74 18.84
N TYR A 20 -0.69 40.90 18.18
CA TYR A 20 0.46 41.79 18.21
C TYR A 20 0.03 43.25 18.41
N LEU A 21 0.80 43.99 19.21
CA LEU A 21 0.60 45.44 19.38
C LEU A 21 1.27 46.25 18.26
N GLN A 22 2.46 45.81 17.83
CA GLN A 22 3.32 46.56 16.90
C GLN A 22 3.46 45.90 15.53
N MET A 23 2.82 44.75 15.32
CA MET A 23 2.86 43.96 14.09
C MET A 23 1.44 43.55 13.67
N ALA A 24 1.30 43.04 12.44
CA ALA A 24 0.02 42.54 11.97
C ALA A 24 -0.40 41.29 12.75
N ALA A 25 -1.66 41.21 13.18
CA ALA A 25 -2.23 40.02 13.79
C ALA A 25 -2.22 38.82 12.82
N LEU A 26 -2.04 37.62 13.36
CA LEU A 26 -1.98 36.35 12.64
C LEU A 26 -3.05 35.39 13.21
N PRO A 27 -4.35 35.62 12.97
CA PRO A 27 -5.43 34.83 13.58
C PRO A 27 -5.37 33.33 13.23
N ALA A 28 -4.77 32.96 12.10
CA ALA A 28 -4.57 31.57 11.71
C ALA A 28 -3.65 30.79 12.67
N VAL A 29 -2.81 31.46 13.45
CA VAL A 29 -1.92 30.83 14.44
C VAL A 29 -2.74 30.06 15.48
N GLU A 30 -3.82 30.63 15.99
CA GLU A 30 -4.67 29.95 16.98
C GLU A 30 -5.31 28.69 16.40
N ASN A 31 -5.77 28.77 15.14
CA ASN A 31 -6.33 27.62 14.44
C ASN A 31 -5.27 26.52 14.20
N ASN A 32 -4.05 26.92 13.86
CA ASN A 32 -2.92 25.99 13.69
C ASN A 32 -2.63 25.24 14.99
N LEU A 33 -2.50 25.96 16.11
CA LEU A 33 -2.21 25.37 17.42
C LEU A 33 -3.28 24.37 17.83
N LYS A 34 -4.56 24.76 17.70
CA LYS A 34 -5.68 23.89 18.03
C LYS A 34 -5.68 22.61 17.19
N ALA A 35 -5.56 22.75 15.86
CA ALA A 35 -5.58 21.61 14.96
C ALA A 35 -4.38 20.67 15.17
N LEU A 36 -3.18 21.21 15.38
CA LEU A 36 -1.99 20.39 15.67
C LEU A 36 -2.10 19.69 17.02
N GLN A 37 -2.63 20.35 18.05
CA GLN A 37 -2.89 19.71 19.34
C GLN A 37 -3.83 18.51 19.18
N GLU A 38 -4.97 18.69 18.50
CA GLU A 38 -5.94 17.62 18.24
C GLU A 38 -5.31 16.44 17.48
N LEU A 39 -4.45 16.71 16.49
CA LEU A 39 -3.80 15.67 15.69
C LEU A 39 -2.70 14.91 16.46
N LEU A 40 -1.96 15.59 17.34
CA LEU A 40 -0.95 14.96 18.20
C LEU A 40 -1.60 14.05 19.26
N GLU A 41 -2.74 14.47 19.81
CA GLU A 41 -3.48 13.75 20.84
C GLU A 41 -4.37 12.61 20.27
N ASP A 42 -4.70 12.63 18.96
CA ASP A 42 -5.53 11.59 18.31
C ASP A 42 -4.86 10.21 18.39
N GLY A 43 -5.52 9.28 19.07
CA GLY A 43 -5.06 7.90 19.27
C GLY A 43 -4.97 7.05 17.99
N ALA A 44 -5.64 7.46 16.91
CA ALA A 44 -5.49 6.84 15.59
C ALA A 44 -4.28 7.36 14.81
N LEU A 45 -3.61 8.42 15.29
CA LEU A 45 -2.45 9.05 14.65
C LEU A 45 -1.17 8.85 15.46
N TRP A 46 -0.97 9.64 16.52
CA TRP A 46 0.17 9.45 17.44
C TRP A 46 -0.32 9.06 18.84
N GLY A 47 -1.36 9.71 19.36
CA GLY A 47 -1.94 9.40 20.67
C GLY A 47 -1.11 9.90 21.84
N LEU A 48 -0.52 11.08 21.70
CA LEU A 48 0.20 11.74 22.78
C LEU A 48 -0.78 12.10 23.91
N PRO A 49 -0.50 11.76 25.18
CA PRO A 49 -1.37 12.17 26.28
C PRO A 49 -1.55 13.69 26.31
N PRO A 50 -2.74 14.23 26.63
CA PRO A 50 -2.94 15.67 26.74
C PRO A 50 -1.97 16.35 27.72
N THR A 51 -1.57 15.65 28.79
CA THR A 51 -0.57 16.14 29.76
C THR A 51 0.87 16.20 29.20
N HIS A 52 1.12 15.66 28.01
CA HIS A 52 2.41 15.64 27.33
C HIS A 52 2.46 16.60 26.13
N CYS A 53 1.36 17.30 25.84
CA CYS A 53 1.27 18.33 24.80
C CYS A 53 0.97 19.68 25.45
N THR A 54 1.97 20.55 25.55
CA THR A 54 1.80 21.89 26.13
C THR A 54 1.55 22.90 25.01
N VAL A 55 0.48 23.68 25.12
CA VAL A 55 0.17 24.77 24.16
C VAL A 55 0.38 26.12 24.83
N VAL A 56 1.29 26.92 24.27
CA VAL A 56 1.64 28.27 24.73
C VAL A 56 1.05 29.28 23.74
N ARG A 57 0.12 30.09 24.21
CA ARG A 57 -0.59 31.09 23.39
C ARG A 57 -0.19 32.49 23.81
N ASP A 58 0.13 33.33 22.83
CA ASP A 58 0.47 34.74 22.99
C ASP A 58 1.37 35.02 24.22
N PRO A 59 2.55 34.36 24.32
CA PRO A 59 3.42 34.50 25.49
C PRO A 59 3.87 35.95 25.68
N GLU A 60 3.64 36.54 26.86
CA GLU A 60 3.95 37.94 27.13
C GLU A 60 5.45 38.13 27.43
N LEU A 61 6.07 37.16 28.10
CA LEU A 61 7.48 37.16 28.49
C LEU A 61 8.26 36.04 27.81
N ALA A 62 9.58 36.22 27.70
CA ALA A 62 10.47 35.18 27.18
C ALA A 62 10.41 33.89 28.01
N THR A 63 10.19 34.00 29.32
CA THR A 63 10.02 32.85 30.23
C THR A 63 8.76 32.05 29.90
N ASP A 64 7.67 32.71 29.51
CA ASP A 64 6.40 32.05 29.17
C ASP A 64 6.55 31.16 27.93
N MET A 65 7.49 31.52 27.04
CA MET A 65 7.87 30.72 25.89
C MET A 65 8.88 29.62 26.23
N LEU A 66 9.93 29.95 26.97
CA LEU A 66 11.10 29.09 27.15
C LEU A 66 10.93 28.05 28.27
N ASP A 67 10.26 28.39 29.37
CA ASP A 67 10.08 27.47 30.50
C ASP A 67 9.30 26.20 30.11
N PRO A 68 8.19 26.28 29.35
CA PRO A 68 7.51 25.07 28.85
C PRO A 68 8.39 24.19 27.97
N VAL A 69 9.26 24.79 27.15
CA VAL A 69 10.22 24.04 26.32
C VAL A 69 11.26 23.37 27.20
N ARG A 70 11.81 24.06 28.20
CA ARG A 70 12.75 23.49 29.17
C ARG A 70 12.15 22.31 29.92
N GLU A 71 10.92 22.44 30.42
CA GLU A 71 10.22 21.39 31.15
C GLU A 71 9.97 20.16 30.26
N ALA A 72 9.49 20.37 29.04
CA ALA A 72 9.30 19.31 28.07
C ALA A 72 10.63 18.64 27.68
N ALA A 73 11.69 19.43 27.50
CA ALA A 73 13.04 18.96 27.18
C ALA A 73 13.64 18.09 28.30
N ALA A 74 13.41 18.46 29.56
CA ALA A 74 13.85 17.70 30.73
C ALA A 74 13.06 16.38 30.89
N ALA A 75 11.79 16.35 30.50
CA ALA A 75 10.91 15.20 30.65
C ALA A 75 10.93 14.22 29.46
N ALA A 76 11.29 14.65 28.26
CA ALA A 76 11.30 13.82 27.06
C ALA A 76 12.53 12.89 27.03
N GLU A 77 12.28 11.59 26.84
CA GLU A 77 13.31 10.56 26.63
C GLU A 77 13.33 10.01 25.21
N ASP A 78 12.17 9.96 24.53
CA ASP A 78 12.07 9.41 23.17
C ASP A 78 12.04 10.51 22.11
N THR A 79 10.93 11.23 21.98
CA THR A 79 10.79 12.32 20.99
C THR A 79 10.33 13.62 21.63
N LEU A 80 10.98 14.73 21.28
CA LEU A 80 10.57 16.08 21.63
C LEU A 80 10.19 16.83 20.35
N VAL A 81 8.95 17.32 20.27
CA VAL A 81 8.47 18.16 19.16
C VAL A 81 8.25 19.57 19.67
N VAL A 82 8.85 20.56 19.01
CA VAL A 82 8.60 21.98 19.27
C VAL A 82 8.09 22.63 18.00
N TYR A 83 6.89 23.17 18.05
CA TYR A 83 6.28 23.93 16.97
C TYR A 83 6.20 25.40 17.38
N PHE A 84 6.60 26.31 16.49
CA PHE A 84 6.41 27.74 16.68
C PHE A 84 5.70 28.34 15.46
N SER A 85 4.68 29.17 15.71
CA SER A 85 4.04 29.98 14.66
C SER A 85 3.81 31.42 15.07
N GLY A 86 4.20 32.36 14.21
CA GLY A 86 4.16 33.79 14.48
C GLY A 86 5.09 34.56 13.55
N HIS A 87 5.33 35.84 13.82
CA HIS A 87 6.37 36.59 13.11
C HIS A 87 7.78 36.14 13.54
N GLY A 88 8.69 36.07 12.57
CA GLY A 88 10.12 35.96 12.81
C GLY A 88 10.81 37.26 12.46
N LEU A 89 11.78 37.66 13.30
CA LEU A 89 12.68 38.78 13.03
C LEU A 89 14.10 38.27 12.85
N LEU A 90 14.87 38.98 12.02
CA LEU A 90 16.27 38.70 11.78
C LEU A 90 17.09 39.93 12.09
N ASP A 91 18.18 39.73 12.83
CA ASP A 91 19.19 40.76 13.00
C ASP A 91 20.17 40.81 11.81
N ASP A 92 21.08 41.79 11.81
CA ASP A 92 22.07 41.98 10.75
C ASP A 92 23.04 40.80 10.58
N SER A 93 23.13 39.92 11.58
CA SER A 93 23.95 38.70 11.54
C SER A 93 23.20 37.49 10.99
N GLY A 94 21.90 37.62 10.73
CA GLY A 94 21.01 36.54 10.29
C GLY A 94 20.53 35.65 11.44
N GLU A 95 20.65 36.10 12.69
CA GLU A 95 20.14 35.37 13.85
C GLU A 95 18.62 35.53 13.97
N LEU A 96 17.93 34.41 14.20
CA LEU A 96 16.47 34.37 14.30
C LEU A 96 15.97 34.77 15.69
N TYR A 97 14.98 35.66 15.71
CA TYR A 97 14.24 36.06 16.89
C TYR A 97 12.75 35.68 16.72
N LEU A 98 12.22 34.97 17.71
CA LEU A 98 10.81 34.58 17.83
C LEU A 98 10.05 35.70 18.55
N THR A 99 8.97 36.18 17.94
CA THR A 99 8.26 37.36 18.43
C THR A 99 7.20 37.03 19.48
N LEU A 100 7.04 37.96 20.43
CA LEU A 100 6.02 38.03 21.46
C LEU A 100 5.00 39.12 21.08
N PRO A 101 3.82 39.22 21.73
CA PRO A 101 2.80 40.22 21.39
C PRO A 101 3.28 41.67 21.38
N GLU A 102 4.21 42.03 22.28
CA GLU A 102 4.77 43.37 22.38
C GLU A 102 6.08 43.56 21.58
N SER A 103 6.57 42.52 20.91
CA SER A 103 7.82 42.58 20.15
C SER A 103 7.78 43.68 19.09
N ASP A 104 8.93 44.32 18.93
CA ASP A 104 9.14 45.45 18.03
C ASP A 104 10.35 45.19 17.12
N ARG A 105 10.17 45.43 15.81
CA ARG A 105 11.19 45.27 14.78
C ARG A 105 12.42 46.13 15.02
N ASP A 106 12.25 47.31 15.61
CA ASP A 106 13.35 48.24 15.88
C ASP A 106 14.02 47.95 17.23
N ARG A 107 13.41 47.11 18.07
CA ARG A 107 13.90 46.76 19.41
C ARG A 107 13.95 45.24 19.57
N MET A 108 14.86 44.57 18.86
CA MET A 108 15.03 43.10 18.84
C MET A 108 15.15 42.45 20.23
N TYR A 109 15.60 43.17 21.25
CA TYR A 109 15.67 42.69 22.64
C TYR A 109 14.29 42.47 23.30
N THR A 110 13.20 42.91 22.64
CA THR A 110 11.81 42.62 23.02
C THR A 110 11.29 41.30 22.46
N SER A 111 12.13 40.57 21.72
CA SER A 111 11.85 39.24 21.15
C SER A 111 12.78 38.19 21.75
N VAL A 112 12.46 36.91 21.54
CA VAL A 112 13.22 35.77 22.08
C VAL A 112 14.21 35.25 21.05
N ARG A 113 15.50 35.22 21.39
CA ARG A 113 16.52 34.63 20.52
C ARG A 113 16.25 33.14 20.32
N TYR A 114 16.23 32.68 19.08
CA TYR A 114 16.07 31.26 18.76
C TYR A 114 17.18 30.40 19.39
N ALA A 115 18.40 30.94 19.54
CA ALA A 115 19.49 30.28 20.27
C ALA A 115 19.08 29.78 21.67
N TYR A 116 18.23 30.52 22.41
CA TYR A 116 17.81 30.06 23.74
C TYR A 116 16.90 28.83 23.69
N LEU A 117 16.02 28.75 22.68
CA LEU A 117 15.19 27.57 22.44
C LEU A 117 16.07 26.39 22.00
N LYS A 118 17.03 26.67 21.11
CA LYS A 118 18.03 25.70 20.63
C LYS A 118 18.84 25.09 21.78
N ASP A 119 19.28 25.90 22.73
CA ASP A 119 20.02 25.42 23.92
C ASP A 119 19.17 24.45 24.75
N GLN A 120 17.86 24.72 24.92
CA GLN A 120 16.97 23.78 25.64
C GLN A 120 16.82 22.43 24.92
N LEU A 121 16.77 22.44 23.58
CA LEU A 121 16.68 21.22 22.79
C LEU A 121 17.97 20.39 22.88
N LEU A 122 19.13 21.05 22.90
CA LEU A 122 20.43 20.39 23.07
C LEU A 122 20.52 19.66 24.40
N ASP A 123 20.11 20.32 25.48
CA ASP A 123 20.13 19.78 26.83
C ASP A 123 19.11 18.64 27.05
N SER A 124 18.15 18.47 26.12
CA SER A 124 17.19 17.38 26.19
C SER A 124 17.84 16.00 26.02
N ARG A 125 17.35 15.05 26.82
CA ARG A 125 17.70 13.62 26.72
C ARG A 125 16.89 12.88 25.66
N ALA A 126 15.96 13.55 24.98
CA ALA A 126 15.16 12.97 23.94
C ALA A 126 16.05 12.41 22.82
N ARG A 127 15.81 11.16 22.43
CA ARG A 127 16.49 10.51 21.32
C ARG A 127 16.29 11.26 20.00
N HIS A 128 15.10 11.82 19.80
CA HIS A 128 14.71 12.54 18.60
C HIS A 128 14.18 13.93 18.95
N LYS A 129 14.62 14.95 18.21
CA LYS A 129 14.24 16.35 18.43
C LYS A 129 13.75 16.92 17.11
N VAL A 130 12.51 17.38 17.08
CA VAL A 130 11.86 17.92 15.87
C VAL A 130 11.42 19.34 16.15
N VAL A 131 11.87 20.27 15.31
CA VAL A 131 11.49 21.69 15.38
C VAL A 131 10.78 22.07 14.10
N ILE A 132 9.58 22.62 14.24
CA ILE A 132 8.76 23.10 13.11
C ILE A 132 8.55 24.59 13.31
N LEU A 133 9.08 25.39 12.40
CA LEU A 133 9.00 26.85 12.42
C LEU A 133 8.08 27.30 11.28
N ASP A 134 6.89 27.75 11.63
CA ASP A 134 5.93 28.37 10.73
C ASP A 134 5.87 29.88 10.98
N CYS A 135 6.98 30.56 10.63
CA CYS A 135 7.10 31.99 10.80
C CYS A 135 7.37 32.72 9.48
N CYS A 136 6.74 33.89 9.32
CA CYS A 136 7.09 34.83 8.26
C CYS A 136 8.32 35.62 8.68
N TYR A 137 9.40 35.55 7.90
CA TYR A 137 10.56 36.42 8.10
C TYR A 137 10.24 37.80 7.52
N SER A 138 9.88 38.73 8.41
CA SER A 138 9.54 40.08 8.01
C SER A 138 10.75 41.01 8.09
N GLY A 139 11.75 40.76 7.26
CA GLY A 139 12.87 41.68 7.02
C GLY A 139 13.51 41.34 5.67
N ARG A 140 13.52 42.18 4.63
CA ARG A 140 13.49 43.66 4.57
C ARG A 140 12.33 44.14 3.70
N ALA A 141 11.70 45.24 4.12
CA ALA A 141 10.99 46.10 3.18
C ALA A 141 11.94 46.50 2.04
N LEU A 142 11.49 46.30 0.79
CA LEU A 142 12.11 46.75 -0.46
C LEU A 142 13.46 46.14 -0.86
N GLY A 143 13.41 44.93 -1.43
CA GLY A 143 14.33 44.49 -2.47
C GLY A 143 15.59 43.76 -1.98
N ALA A 144 15.81 42.58 -2.57
CA ALA A 144 16.96 41.69 -2.41
C ALA A 144 16.96 40.80 -1.15
N MET A 145 16.20 39.69 -1.23
CA MET A 145 16.63 38.42 -0.63
C MET A 145 16.85 37.42 -1.77
N GLY A 146 18.00 36.74 -1.74
CA GLY A 146 18.32 35.62 -2.61
C GLY A 146 18.09 34.29 -1.90
N ALA A 147 18.07 33.19 -2.66
CA ALA A 147 17.98 31.84 -2.11
C ALA A 147 19.05 31.51 -1.05
N ASP A 148 20.18 32.25 -1.05
CA ASP A 148 21.31 32.05 -0.14
C ASP A 148 21.00 32.45 1.32
N ASP A 149 20.14 33.42 1.58
CA ASP A 149 19.83 33.86 2.96
C ASP A 149 18.88 32.87 3.67
N GLU A 150 17.95 32.27 2.92
CA GLU A 150 17.08 31.18 3.42
C GLU A 150 17.89 29.91 3.73
N VAL A 151 18.93 29.63 2.92
CA VAL A 151 19.86 28.52 3.12
C VAL A 151 20.69 28.74 4.40
N ARG A 152 21.17 29.96 4.66
CA ARG A 152 21.94 30.31 5.87
C ARG A 152 21.13 30.20 7.16
N LEU A 153 19.84 30.51 7.10
CA LEU A 153 18.93 30.40 8.24
C LEU A 153 18.69 28.96 8.67
N ALA A 154 18.48 28.09 7.67
CA ALA A 154 18.34 26.67 7.93
C ALA A 154 19.68 26.11 8.48
N ASP A 155 20.82 26.61 8.00
CA ASP A 155 22.15 26.23 8.50
C ASP A 155 22.42 26.73 9.92
N SER A 156 21.96 27.92 10.32
CA SER A 156 22.08 28.44 11.69
C SER A 156 21.15 27.72 12.68
N ALA A 157 19.98 27.26 12.19
CA ALA A 157 19.01 26.51 12.98
C ALA A 157 19.36 25.03 13.19
N ALA A 158 20.15 24.41 12.30
CA ALA A 158 20.44 22.98 12.32
C ALA A 158 21.45 22.54 13.40
N MET A 159 21.22 21.38 14.02
CA MET A 159 22.08 20.74 15.04
C MET A 159 22.12 19.22 14.90
N SER A 160 23.11 18.55 15.53
CA SER A 160 23.14 17.08 15.63
C SER A 160 21.86 16.54 16.28
N GLY A 161 21.28 15.49 15.69
CA GLY A 161 20.06 14.83 16.19
C GLY A 161 18.78 15.68 16.14
N THR A 162 18.77 16.78 15.37
CA THR A 162 17.61 17.68 15.24
C THR A 162 17.10 17.73 13.81
N TYR A 163 15.78 17.62 13.64
CA TYR A 163 15.11 17.88 12.37
C TYR A 163 14.46 19.26 12.41
N VAL A 164 14.87 20.18 11.54
CA VAL A 164 14.27 21.52 11.45
C VAL A 164 13.51 21.66 10.14
N MET A 165 12.23 22.00 10.24
CA MET A 165 11.37 22.38 9.11
C MET A 165 11.01 23.85 9.24
N ALA A 166 11.37 24.66 8.26
CA ALA A 166 11.10 26.09 8.27
C ALA A 166 10.26 26.47 7.06
N ALA A 167 9.16 27.17 7.28
CA ALA A 167 8.38 27.76 6.21
C ALA A 167 9.20 28.86 5.50
N ALA A 168 8.94 29.11 4.21
CA ALA A 168 9.64 30.14 3.44
C ALA A 168 9.01 31.53 3.60
N ASN A 169 9.64 32.58 3.05
CA ASN A 169 9.10 33.93 3.11
C ASN A 169 7.64 34.00 2.64
N ASP A 170 6.79 34.71 3.38
CA ASP A 170 5.37 34.96 3.03
C ASP A 170 4.40 33.76 3.18
N THR A 171 4.78 32.66 3.85
CA THR A 171 3.92 31.48 4.10
C THR A 171 2.97 31.59 5.29
N ALA A 172 3.20 32.50 6.24
CA ALA A 172 2.20 32.81 7.27
C ALA A 172 1.01 33.60 6.69
N ARG A 173 0.97 33.81 5.36
CA ARG A 173 -0.25 34.16 4.64
C ARG A 173 -1.33 33.13 4.94
N VAL A 174 -2.48 33.64 5.36
CA VAL A 174 -3.67 32.83 5.61
C VAL A 174 -4.20 32.31 4.28
N VAL A 175 -4.28 30.99 4.14
CA VAL A 175 -4.94 30.32 3.02
C VAL A 175 -6.12 29.54 3.60
N GLY A 176 -7.28 30.18 3.63
CA GLY A 176 -8.47 29.63 4.29
C GLY A 176 -8.44 29.82 5.81
N GLU A 177 -8.50 28.72 6.56
CA GLU A 177 -8.56 28.73 8.03
C GLU A 177 -7.16 28.74 8.70
N TYR A 178 -6.13 28.24 8.00
CA TYR A 178 -4.78 28.02 8.51
C TYR A 178 -3.74 28.87 7.76
N SER A 179 -2.50 28.92 8.25
CA SER A 179 -1.36 29.41 7.45
C SER A 179 -1.10 28.45 6.28
N ALA A 180 -0.49 28.93 5.20
CA ALA A 180 -0.24 28.09 4.02
C ALA A 180 0.52 26.81 4.36
N PHE A 181 1.62 26.93 5.13
CA PHE A 181 2.45 25.79 5.49
C PHE A 181 1.77 24.84 6.47
N SER A 182 1.23 25.36 7.59
CA SER A 182 0.57 24.51 8.57
C SER A 182 -0.71 23.89 8.04
N GLY A 183 -1.44 24.59 7.16
CA GLY A 183 -2.63 24.06 6.49
C GLY A 183 -2.36 22.81 5.68
N GLU A 184 -1.28 22.78 4.89
CA GLU A 184 -0.87 21.56 4.17
C GLU A 184 -0.44 20.47 5.14
N LEU A 185 0.39 20.80 6.14
CA LEU A 185 0.86 19.81 7.12
C LEU A 185 -0.32 19.16 7.87
N ILE A 186 -1.26 19.98 8.37
CA ILE A 186 -2.49 19.54 9.05
C ILE A 186 -3.31 18.66 8.12
N SER A 187 -3.50 19.05 6.86
CA SER A 187 -4.27 18.27 5.87
C SER A 187 -3.66 16.90 5.64
N LEU A 188 -2.34 16.82 5.44
CA LEU A 188 -1.65 15.55 5.17
C LEU A 188 -1.65 14.62 6.38
N ILE A 189 -1.47 15.15 7.60
CA ILE A 189 -1.57 14.33 8.83
C ILE A 189 -3.01 13.84 9.02
N ARG A 190 -4.01 14.70 8.78
CA ARG A 190 -5.43 14.39 9.01
C ARG A 190 -5.98 13.37 8.01
N ASN A 191 -5.63 13.51 6.73
CA ASN A 191 -6.16 12.66 5.66
C ASN A 191 -5.26 11.47 5.34
N GLY A 192 -3.97 11.56 5.70
CA GLY A 192 -2.94 10.64 5.25
C GLY A 192 -2.43 10.98 3.84
N ILE A 193 -1.38 10.28 3.44
CA ILE A 193 -0.78 10.43 2.11
C ILE A 193 -0.97 9.11 1.36
N PRO A 194 -1.74 9.09 0.25
CA PRO A 194 -1.88 7.90 -0.59
C PRO A 194 -0.50 7.39 -1.05
N ASP A 195 -0.43 6.08 -1.31
CA ASP A 195 0.79 5.42 -1.82
C ASP A 195 2.03 5.50 -0.89
N GLN A 196 1.88 6.02 0.33
CA GLN A 196 2.89 5.96 1.39
C GLN A 196 2.63 4.78 2.33
N GLY A 197 3.69 4.33 3.02
CA GLY A 197 3.61 3.23 3.97
C GLY A 197 2.68 3.49 5.15
N ALA A 198 2.54 2.49 6.04
CA ALA A 198 1.68 2.55 7.22
C ALA A 198 2.01 3.70 8.20
N MET A 199 3.22 4.26 8.11
CA MET A 199 3.69 5.36 8.92
C MET A 199 4.11 6.53 8.04
N LEU A 200 3.74 7.74 8.43
CA LEU A 200 4.26 8.98 7.86
C LEU A 200 5.50 9.39 8.64
N THR A 201 6.64 9.44 7.97
CA THR A 201 7.88 9.98 8.56
C THR A 201 7.89 11.49 8.43
N VAL A 202 8.73 12.14 9.26
CA VAL A 202 8.92 13.60 9.18
C VAL A 202 9.39 14.03 7.79
N ASP A 203 10.24 13.24 7.13
CA ASP A 203 10.69 13.52 5.77
C ASP A 203 9.62 13.36 4.69
N VAL A 204 8.78 12.34 4.79
CA VAL A 204 7.65 12.15 3.87
C VAL A 204 6.67 13.32 3.99
N LEU A 205 6.36 13.75 5.21
CA LEU A 205 5.53 14.93 5.45
C LEU A 205 6.16 16.17 4.82
N PHE A 206 7.44 16.43 5.06
CA PHE A 206 8.13 17.58 4.49
C PHE A 206 8.10 17.61 2.96
N LYS A 207 8.50 16.50 2.31
CA LYS A 207 8.55 16.40 0.85
C LYS A 207 7.18 16.66 0.25
N THR A 208 6.14 16.07 0.84
CA THR A 208 4.77 16.20 0.34
C THR A 208 4.22 17.62 0.56
N VAL A 209 4.47 18.24 1.73
CA VAL A 209 4.12 19.66 1.97
C VAL A 209 4.84 20.57 0.96
N ARG A 210 6.13 20.33 0.73
CA ARG A 210 6.96 21.10 -0.20
C ARG A 210 6.42 21.03 -1.63
N GLU A 211 6.08 19.83 -2.09
CA GLU A 211 5.48 19.61 -3.41
C GLU A 211 4.10 20.26 -3.53
N ALA A 212 3.26 20.12 -2.50
CA ALA A 212 1.93 20.73 -2.48
C ALA A 212 1.99 22.26 -2.56
N LEU A 213 2.89 22.89 -1.79
CA LEU A 213 3.09 24.35 -1.82
C LEU A 213 3.65 24.81 -3.16
N HIS A 214 4.65 24.10 -3.71
CA HIS A 214 5.17 24.37 -5.04
C HIS A 214 4.08 24.34 -6.12
N ASN A 215 3.22 23.31 -6.11
CA ASN A 215 2.14 23.16 -7.08
C ASN A 215 1.06 24.26 -6.95
N LYS A 216 0.91 24.85 -5.76
CA LYS A 216 0.01 25.99 -5.51
C LYS A 216 0.66 27.34 -5.82
N GLY A 217 1.91 27.36 -6.29
CA GLY A 217 2.67 28.60 -6.52
C GLY A 217 2.97 29.36 -5.22
N LEU A 218 3.01 28.65 -4.09
CA LEU A 218 3.29 29.20 -2.77
C LEU A 218 4.77 29.01 -2.41
N PRO A 219 5.29 29.77 -1.42
CA PRO A 219 6.69 29.70 -1.05
C PRO A 219 7.08 28.31 -0.54
N ILE A 220 8.27 27.85 -0.95
CA ILE A 220 8.72 26.47 -0.79
C ILE A 220 9.47 26.33 0.54
N PRO A 221 9.02 25.48 1.47
CA PRO A 221 9.65 25.33 2.77
C PRO A 221 11.04 24.69 2.66
N GLN A 222 11.89 24.97 3.65
CA GLN A 222 13.25 24.47 3.75
C GLN A 222 13.38 23.44 4.89
N LYS A 223 14.31 22.50 4.73
CA LYS A 223 14.64 21.45 5.69
C LYS A 223 16.13 21.42 5.96
N ARG A 224 16.50 21.14 7.22
CA ARG A 224 17.82 20.61 7.58
C ARG A 224 17.72 19.43 8.54
N GLU A 225 18.67 18.52 8.38
CA GLU A 225 18.77 17.28 9.14
C GLU A 225 20.23 16.97 9.45
N ARG A 226 20.48 16.46 10.65
CA ARG A 226 21.69 15.72 11.02
C ARG A 226 21.31 14.49 11.85
N ASP A 227 21.98 13.36 11.62
CA ASP A 227 21.86 12.11 12.38
C ASP A 227 20.49 11.40 12.33
N PHE A 228 20.01 11.07 11.12
CA PHE A 228 18.88 10.14 10.87
C PHE A 228 17.49 10.58 11.37
N GLY A 229 17.23 11.89 11.45
CA GLY A 229 15.91 12.43 11.81
C GLY A 229 14.83 12.24 10.72
N ALA A 230 15.20 12.02 9.46
CA ALA A 230 14.27 11.89 8.33
C ALA A 230 13.35 10.67 8.42
N ASP A 231 13.90 9.54 8.85
CA ASP A 231 13.18 8.27 8.87
C ASP A 231 12.34 8.09 10.14
N LEU A 232 12.29 9.10 11.03
CA LEU A 232 11.48 9.08 12.24
C LEU A 232 9.99 8.97 11.86
N PRO A 233 9.32 7.83 12.15
CA PRO A 233 7.92 7.64 11.82
C PRO A 233 7.08 8.34 12.89
N LEU A 234 6.41 9.46 12.58
CA LEU A 234 5.75 10.30 13.59
C LEU A 234 4.27 9.98 13.75
N PHE A 235 3.56 9.70 12.64
CA PHE A 235 2.11 9.45 12.64
C PHE A 235 1.76 8.16 11.90
N TYR A 236 0.71 7.46 12.33
CA TYR A 236 0.07 6.45 11.48
C TYR A 236 -0.54 7.13 10.25
N ASN A 237 -0.37 6.50 9.08
CA ASN A 237 -0.93 7.02 7.83
C ASN A 237 -2.39 6.59 7.66
N LYS A 238 -3.35 7.52 7.83
CA LYS A 238 -4.79 7.24 7.64
C LYS A 238 -5.15 6.81 6.21
N ALA A 239 -4.37 7.22 5.21
CA ALA A 239 -4.58 6.83 3.81
C ALA A 239 -3.94 5.48 3.47
N TYR A 240 -3.22 4.85 4.40
CA TYR A 240 -2.60 3.56 4.16
C TYR A 240 -3.66 2.48 4.01
N GLN A 241 -3.85 2.05 2.77
CA GLN A 241 -4.54 0.80 2.50
C GLN A 241 -3.51 -0.30 2.66
N GLN A 242 -3.70 -1.17 3.66
CA GLN A 242 -2.96 -2.43 3.69
C GLN A 242 -3.11 -3.08 2.32
N PRO A 243 -2.00 -3.48 1.65
CA PRO A 243 -2.11 -4.39 0.54
C PRO A 243 -3.04 -5.52 0.96
N SER A 244 -3.98 -5.92 0.10
CA SER A 244 -4.86 -7.04 0.41
C SER A 244 -4.00 -8.18 0.95
N LYS A 245 -4.37 -8.78 2.08
CA LYS A 245 -3.66 -9.91 2.72
C LYS A 245 -3.51 -11.15 1.81
N GLU A 246 -4.01 -11.05 0.59
CA GLU A 246 -4.12 -12.05 -0.45
C GLU A 246 -3.18 -11.60 -1.58
N HIS A 247 -2.07 -12.32 -1.70
CA HIS A 247 -1.04 -12.04 -2.69
C HIS A 247 -0.75 -13.33 -3.46
N TYR A 248 -0.92 -13.31 -4.77
CA TYR A 248 -0.51 -14.39 -5.68
C TYR A 248 0.81 -13.99 -6.39
N GLY A 249 1.53 -14.94 -6.97
CA GLY A 249 2.78 -14.58 -7.67
C GLY A 249 3.93 -14.16 -6.74
N PRO A 250 4.95 -13.44 -7.26
CA PRO A 250 6.22 -13.21 -6.57
C PRO A 250 6.08 -12.15 -5.47
N VAL A 251 6.75 -12.34 -4.33
CA VAL A 251 6.75 -11.36 -3.23
C VAL A 251 7.80 -10.28 -3.49
N ALA A 252 7.42 -9.01 -3.35
CA ALA A 252 8.33 -7.88 -3.57
C ALA A 252 9.57 -7.98 -2.67
N ASN A 253 10.76 -7.77 -3.27
CA ASN A 253 12.06 -7.82 -2.60
C ASN A 253 12.43 -9.21 -2.00
N VAL A 254 11.81 -10.29 -2.46
CA VAL A 254 12.17 -11.66 -2.09
C VAL A 254 12.50 -12.48 -3.32
N GLU A 255 13.80 -12.71 -3.52
CA GLU A 255 14.29 -13.57 -4.59
C GLU A 255 14.11 -15.07 -4.26
N PRO A 256 13.87 -15.92 -5.27
CA PRO A 256 14.00 -17.36 -5.12
C PRO A 256 15.35 -17.75 -4.49
N SER A 257 15.33 -18.86 -3.76
CA SER A 257 16.41 -19.38 -2.91
C SER A 257 16.70 -18.61 -1.62
N ARG A 258 15.98 -17.51 -1.30
CA ARG A 258 16.08 -16.87 0.03
C ARG A 258 15.71 -17.86 1.14
N LEU A 259 16.55 -17.91 2.17
CA LEU A 259 16.38 -18.78 3.34
C LEU A 259 15.64 -18.05 4.47
N PHE A 260 14.85 -18.82 5.22
CA PHE A 260 14.08 -18.40 6.38
C PHE A 260 14.27 -19.41 7.49
N ALA A 261 14.52 -18.94 8.72
CA ALA A 261 14.76 -19.84 9.83
C ALA A 261 13.48 -20.52 10.30
N THR A 262 12.33 -19.86 10.19
CA THR A 262 11.06 -20.33 10.78
C THR A 262 9.84 -20.05 9.89
N ARG A 263 8.75 -20.78 10.16
CA ARG A 263 7.42 -20.50 9.57
C ARG A 263 6.92 -19.09 9.90
N ARG A 264 7.37 -18.51 11.02
CA ARG A 264 7.00 -17.15 11.41
C ARG A 264 7.61 -16.10 10.48
N GLU A 265 8.87 -16.28 10.07
CA GLU A 265 9.50 -15.38 9.10
C GLU A 265 8.81 -15.43 7.73
N LEU A 266 8.43 -16.62 7.25
CA LEU A 266 7.64 -16.77 6.02
C LEU A 266 6.29 -16.04 6.09
N HIS A 267 5.65 -16.03 7.26
CA HIS A 267 4.41 -15.31 7.51
C HIS A 267 4.63 -13.80 7.49
N ASP A 268 5.64 -13.33 8.23
CA ASP A 268 5.94 -11.90 8.38
C ASP A 268 6.37 -11.26 7.05
N GLU A 269 7.03 -12.04 6.17
CA GLU A 269 7.42 -11.63 4.81
C GLU A 269 6.31 -11.87 3.76
N GLY A 270 5.14 -12.40 4.15
CA GLY A 270 4.00 -12.58 3.25
C GLY A 270 4.14 -13.72 2.23
N ILE A 271 5.16 -14.58 2.35
CA ILE A 271 5.41 -15.70 1.44
C ILE A 271 4.39 -16.80 1.67
N HIS A 272 4.22 -17.21 2.94
CA HIS A 272 3.30 -18.25 3.36
C HIS A 272 2.70 -17.91 4.73
N ARG A 273 1.39 -17.62 4.76
CA ARG A 273 0.71 -17.06 5.95
C ARG A 273 0.42 -18.08 7.06
N PRO A 274 0.03 -19.34 6.79
CA PRO A 274 -0.19 -20.33 7.84
C PRO A 274 1.11 -20.66 8.60
N LEU A 275 1.01 -20.81 9.92
CA LEU A 275 2.15 -21.21 10.75
C LEU A 275 2.35 -22.73 10.83
N GLN A 276 1.36 -23.52 10.40
CA GLN A 276 1.38 -24.99 10.45
C GLN A 276 0.93 -25.64 9.15
N ALA A 277 -0.27 -25.28 8.66
CA ALA A 277 -0.85 -25.89 7.45
C ALA A 277 0.09 -25.79 6.24
N GLY A 278 0.19 -26.86 5.44
CA GLY A 278 1.07 -26.89 4.28
C GLY A 278 0.58 -26.04 3.10
N ILE A 279 -0.73 -25.78 3.01
CA ILE A 279 -1.36 -25.05 1.90
C ILE A 279 -1.92 -23.72 2.42
N CYS A 280 -1.64 -22.63 1.71
CA CYS A 280 -2.21 -21.31 1.96
C CYS A 280 -3.13 -20.94 0.79
N GLY A 281 -4.39 -20.62 1.07
CA GLY A 281 -5.38 -20.18 0.08
C GLY A 281 -6.70 -20.93 0.23
N THR A 282 -7.72 -20.48 -0.50
CA THR A 282 -9.05 -21.11 -0.55
C THR A 282 -9.62 -21.06 -1.96
N ALA A 283 -10.55 -21.96 -2.30
CA ALA A 283 -11.21 -21.95 -3.60
C ALA A 283 -12.02 -20.66 -3.83
N GLU A 284 -12.69 -20.14 -2.79
CA GLU A 284 -13.52 -18.93 -2.85
C GLU A 284 -12.70 -17.69 -3.19
N ARG A 285 -11.40 -17.70 -2.88
CA ARG A 285 -10.47 -16.58 -3.08
C ARG A 285 -9.66 -16.68 -4.37
N GLY A 286 -9.93 -17.68 -5.20
CA GLY A 286 -9.29 -17.86 -6.51
C GLY A 286 -8.25 -18.98 -6.57
N GLY A 287 -7.86 -19.57 -5.44
CA GLY A 287 -6.99 -20.75 -5.40
C GLY A 287 -5.95 -20.73 -4.28
N ALA A 288 -4.91 -21.54 -4.45
CA ALA A 288 -3.75 -21.58 -3.56
C ALA A 288 -2.77 -20.43 -3.85
N GLU A 289 -2.35 -19.72 -2.80
CA GLU A 289 -1.34 -18.66 -2.84
C GLU A 289 0.07 -19.24 -2.73
N SER A 290 0.25 -20.23 -1.85
CA SER A 290 1.53 -20.85 -1.58
C SER A 290 1.39 -22.24 -0.94
N ILE A 291 2.41 -23.07 -1.10
CA ILE A 291 2.56 -24.35 -0.43
C ILE A 291 3.92 -24.49 0.25
N VAL A 292 3.98 -25.35 1.28
CA VAL A 292 5.21 -25.75 1.96
C VAL A 292 5.43 -27.24 1.75
N VAL A 293 6.56 -27.59 1.12
CA VAL A 293 7.03 -28.96 0.89
C VAL A 293 8.09 -29.29 1.92
N SER A 294 7.71 -29.99 2.99
CA SER A 294 8.61 -30.29 4.12
C SER A 294 8.59 -31.76 4.54
N GLY A 295 8.31 -32.68 3.60
CA GLY A 295 8.28 -34.12 3.85
C GLY A 295 7.11 -34.55 4.75
N GLY A 296 6.00 -33.80 4.69
CA GLY A 296 4.84 -34.08 5.50
C GLY A 296 4.23 -35.44 5.18
N TYR A 297 4.18 -35.85 3.91
CA TYR A 297 3.53 -37.08 3.47
C TYR A 297 4.54 -38.04 2.84
N LYS A 298 4.39 -39.34 3.13
CA LYS A 298 5.24 -40.41 2.55
C LYS A 298 5.09 -40.51 1.02
N ASP A 299 3.94 -40.05 0.52
CA ASP A 299 3.54 -40.05 -0.88
C ASP A 299 4.14 -38.90 -1.71
N ASP A 300 4.75 -37.90 -1.05
CA ASP A 300 5.37 -36.77 -1.75
C ASP A 300 6.55 -37.23 -2.62
N ARG A 301 6.67 -36.63 -3.80
CA ARG A 301 7.83 -36.80 -4.69
C ARG A 301 8.27 -35.43 -5.20
N ASP A 302 9.53 -35.10 -5.02
CA ASP A 302 10.11 -33.84 -5.48
C ASP A 302 11.21 -34.14 -6.49
N TYR A 303 11.08 -33.60 -7.69
CA TYR A 303 12.01 -33.71 -8.81
C TYR A 303 12.60 -32.34 -9.19
N GLY A 304 12.63 -31.39 -8.25
CA GLY A 304 13.15 -30.04 -8.44
C GLY A 304 12.16 -29.14 -9.18
N ASN A 305 12.09 -29.25 -10.51
CA ASN A 305 11.16 -28.45 -11.32
C ASN A 305 9.75 -29.04 -11.38
N VAL A 306 9.56 -30.28 -10.91
CA VAL A 306 8.27 -30.95 -10.82
C VAL A 306 8.08 -31.49 -9.42
N ILE A 307 6.93 -31.23 -8.82
CA ILE A 307 6.58 -31.70 -7.48
C ILE A 307 5.26 -32.45 -7.58
N ILE A 308 5.24 -33.68 -7.06
CA ILE A 308 4.02 -34.42 -6.80
C ILE A 308 3.71 -34.23 -5.31
N TYR A 309 2.77 -33.34 -5.04
CA TYR A 309 2.41 -32.89 -3.71
C TYR A 309 1.14 -33.58 -3.24
N THR A 310 1.16 -34.10 -2.01
CA THR A 310 -0.01 -34.77 -1.42
C THR A 310 -0.92 -33.75 -0.73
N GLY A 311 -2.23 -33.88 -0.97
CA GLY A 311 -3.26 -33.02 -0.40
C GLY A 311 -3.33 -33.07 1.12
N HIS A 312 -4.12 -32.18 1.70
CA HIS A 312 -4.41 -32.13 3.12
C HIS A 312 -5.62 -33.00 3.50
N GLY A 313 -5.66 -33.49 4.74
CA GLY A 313 -6.83 -34.17 5.32
C GLY A 313 -6.53 -35.60 5.76
N GLY A 314 -7.34 -36.12 6.68
CA GLY A 314 -7.37 -37.53 7.08
C GLY A 314 -6.13 -38.07 7.81
N ARG A 315 -5.29 -37.22 8.42
CA ARG A 315 -4.13 -37.64 9.22
C ARG A 315 -4.37 -37.59 10.71
N ASP A 316 -3.81 -38.54 11.43
CA ASP A 316 -3.69 -38.48 12.88
C ASP A 316 -2.59 -37.47 13.26
N PRO A 317 -2.89 -36.44 14.07
CA PRO A 317 -1.92 -35.43 14.46
C PRO A 317 -0.79 -35.95 15.35
N ASN A 318 -0.95 -37.10 16.00
CA ASN A 318 0.05 -37.68 16.91
C ASN A 318 1.04 -38.58 16.18
N THR A 319 0.55 -39.40 15.24
CA THR A 319 1.40 -40.35 14.50
C THR A 319 1.83 -39.81 13.15
N GLY A 320 1.09 -38.85 12.60
CA GLY A 320 1.28 -38.38 11.24
C GLY A 320 0.86 -39.41 10.17
N GLU A 321 0.19 -40.49 10.53
CA GLU A 321 -0.28 -41.50 9.57
C GLU A 321 -1.62 -41.11 8.94
N GLN A 322 -1.84 -41.55 7.70
CA GLN A 322 -3.14 -41.38 7.04
C GLN A 322 -4.14 -42.41 7.61
N VAL A 323 -5.23 -41.93 8.21
CA VAL A 323 -6.26 -42.77 8.87
C VAL A 323 -7.64 -42.67 8.20
N ALA A 324 -7.83 -41.74 7.27
CA ALA A 324 -9.05 -41.57 6.50
C ALA A 324 -8.78 -41.07 5.08
N ASP A 325 -9.72 -41.29 4.16
CA ASP A 325 -9.63 -40.76 2.81
C ASP A 325 -9.64 -39.23 2.81
N GLN A 326 -8.85 -38.62 1.93
CA GLN A 326 -8.86 -37.17 1.73
C GLN A 326 -10.05 -36.73 0.86
N SER A 327 -10.53 -35.50 1.07
CA SER A 327 -11.63 -34.95 0.29
C SER A 327 -11.17 -33.84 -0.66
N PRO A 328 -11.67 -33.79 -1.92
CA PRO A 328 -11.47 -32.62 -2.78
C PRO A 328 -12.16 -31.35 -2.24
N THR A 329 -13.10 -31.48 -1.30
CA THR A 329 -13.79 -30.33 -0.66
C THR A 329 -13.01 -29.74 0.52
N ASP A 330 -11.94 -30.40 0.99
CA ASP A 330 -11.08 -29.82 2.02
C ASP A 330 -10.49 -28.51 1.51
N SER A 331 -10.53 -27.44 2.33
CA SER A 331 -10.25 -26.06 1.88
C SER A 331 -8.95 -25.91 1.09
N GLY A 332 -7.85 -26.54 1.56
CA GLY A 332 -6.57 -26.52 0.84
C GLY A 332 -6.57 -27.33 -0.46
N ASN A 333 -7.26 -28.48 -0.50
CA ASN A 333 -7.38 -29.30 -1.70
C ASN A 333 -8.23 -28.58 -2.75
N ALA A 334 -9.37 -28.03 -2.35
CA ALA A 334 -10.23 -27.22 -3.19
C ALA A 334 -9.47 -25.99 -3.75
N ALA A 335 -8.61 -25.36 -2.95
CA ALA A 335 -7.75 -24.27 -3.40
C ALA A 335 -6.76 -24.70 -4.51
N LEU A 336 -6.11 -25.85 -4.36
CA LEU A 336 -5.19 -26.37 -5.38
C LEU A 336 -5.92 -26.81 -6.65
N ILE A 337 -7.10 -27.44 -6.55
CA ILE A 337 -7.93 -27.76 -7.72
C ILE A 337 -8.36 -26.46 -8.41
N LYS A 338 -8.75 -25.44 -7.64
CA LYS A 338 -9.09 -24.11 -8.17
C LYS A 338 -7.90 -23.47 -8.90
N SER A 339 -6.67 -23.62 -8.40
CA SER A 339 -5.45 -23.15 -9.07
C SER A 339 -5.20 -23.79 -10.44
N ILE A 340 -5.66 -25.02 -10.69
CA ILE A 340 -5.61 -25.63 -12.03
C ILE A 340 -6.55 -24.87 -12.97
N ILE A 341 -7.76 -24.57 -12.51
CA ILE A 341 -8.79 -23.87 -13.28
C ILE A 341 -8.41 -22.41 -13.56
N THR A 342 -7.80 -21.74 -12.58
CA THR A 342 -7.44 -20.32 -12.67
C THR A 342 -6.04 -20.08 -13.23
N GLU A 343 -5.21 -21.12 -13.33
CA GLU A 343 -3.79 -21.07 -13.71
C GLU A 343 -2.93 -20.09 -12.88
N ILE A 344 -3.43 -19.71 -11.70
CA ILE A 344 -2.73 -18.78 -10.82
C ILE A 344 -1.44 -19.44 -10.32
N PRO A 345 -0.28 -18.73 -10.39
CA PRO A 345 0.98 -19.26 -9.89
C PRO A 345 0.96 -19.40 -8.36
N VAL A 346 1.42 -20.54 -7.89
CA VAL A 346 1.55 -20.91 -6.47
C VAL A 346 3.01 -20.76 -6.06
N ARG A 347 3.28 -20.01 -4.99
CA ARG A 347 4.62 -19.95 -4.41
C ARG A 347 4.97 -21.26 -3.73
N VAL A 348 6.15 -21.82 -4.03
CA VAL A 348 6.63 -23.03 -3.38
C VAL A 348 7.71 -22.68 -2.36
N VAL A 349 7.56 -23.20 -1.16
CA VAL A 349 8.58 -23.15 -0.12
C VAL A 349 9.02 -24.57 0.22
N ARG A 350 10.32 -24.85 0.18
CA ARG A 350 10.88 -26.13 0.63
C ARG A 350 11.37 -26.01 2.06
N GLY A 351 10.95 -26.92 2.94
CA GLY A 351 11.45 -27.05 4.31
C GLY A 351 12.54 -28.11 4.42
N SER A 352 13.38 -28.02 5.45
CA SER A 352 14.50 -28.95 5.68
C SER A 352 14.09 -30.41 5.92
N GLY A 353 12.83 -30.68 6.26
CA GLY A 353 12.28 -32.04 6.34
C GLY A 353 11.92 -32.67 4.98
N GLY A 354 12.09 -31.95 3.86
CA GLY A 354 11.74 -32.44 2.51
C GLY A 354 12.82 -33.29 1.84
N ASN A 355 12.81 -33.34 0.50
CA ASN A 355 13.80 -34.11 -0.27
C ASN A 355 15.20 -33.46 -0.12
N PRO A 356 16.21 -34.17 0.43
CA PRO A 356 17.55 -33.61 0.66
C PRO A 356 18.26 -33.07 -0.58
N GLU A 357 17.86 -33.49 -1.79
CA GLU A 357 18.45 -32.98 -3.05
C GLU A 357 18.02 -31.53 -3.35
N PHE A 358 16.82 -31.11 -2.91
CA PHE A 358 16.24 -29.81 -3.26
C PHE A 358 15.89 -28.95 -2.03
N SER A 359 15.71 -29.57 -0.87
CA SER A 359 15.41 -28.89 0.39
C SER A 359 16.67 -28.28 1.02
N PRO A 360 16.54 -27.16 1.75
CA PRO A 360 17.66 -26.59 2.49
C PRO A 360 18.07 -27.50 3.65
N GLU A 361 19.33 -27.45 4.07
CA GLU A 361 19.82 -28.19 5.23
C GLU A 361 19.10 -27.79 6.54
N TYR A 362 18.74 -26.51 6.66
CA TYR A 362 18.03 -25.95 7.81
C TYR A 362 16.95 -24.94 7.38
N GLY A 363 15.88 -24.87 8.17
CA GLY A 363 14.81 -23.89 7.96
C GLY A 363 14.01 -24.13 6.68
N TYR A 364 13.76 -23.05 5.95
CA TYR A 364 12.91 -23.02 4.76
C TYR A 364 13.55 -22.20 3.65
N SER A 365 13.32 -22.58 2.39
CA SER A 365 13.78 -21.86 1.20
C SER A 365 12.58 -21.57 0.29
N TYR A 366 12.43 -20.32 -0.15
CA TYR A 366 11.43 -19.96 -1.15
C TYR A 366 11.94 -20.33 -2.55
N ASP A 367 11.31 -21.26 -3.25
CA ASP A 367 11.79 -21.76 -4.55
C ASP A 367 11.11 -21.13 -5.77
N GLY A 368 10.41 -20.01 -5.57
CA GLY A 368 9.74 -19.29 -6.65
C GLY A 368 8.34 -19.81 -6.94
N LEU A 369 7.93 -19.67 -8.20
CA LEU A 369 6.55 -19.88 -8.65
C LEU A 369 6.39 -21.18 -9.43
N PHE A 370 5.28 -21.86 -9.16
CA PHE A 370 4.87 -23.10 -9.80
C PHE A 370 3.42 -22.97 -10.29
N ARG A 371 3.04 -23.77 -11.28
CA ARG A 371 1.65 -23.95 -11.69
C ARG A 371 1.18 -25.33 -11.27
N VAL A 372 -0.05 -25.43 -10.77
CA VAL A 372 -0.70 -26.72 -10.57
C VAL A 372 -1.25 -27.16 -11.93
N THR A 373 -0.73 -28.25 -12.47
CA THR A 373 -1.03 -28.68 -13.85
C THR A 373 -2.02 -29.83 -13.90
N ASP A 374 -2.10 -30.63 -12.84
CA ASP A 374 -2.94 -31.82 -12.79
C ASP A 374 -3.24 -32.25 -11.34
N TYR A 375 -4.31 -33.02 -11.15
CA TYR A 375 -4.61 -33.70 -9.89
C TYR A 375 -5.29 -35.05 -10.11
N TRP A 376 -5.03 -36.00 -9.21
CA TRP A 376 -5.67 -37.32 -9.22
C TRP A 376 -5.77 -37.88 -7.80
N THR A 377 -6.51 -38.97 -7.64
CA THR A 377 -6.55 -39.76 -6.41
C THR A 377 -5.76 -41.04 -6.58
N LYS A 378 -5.18 -41.54 -5.48
CA LYS A 378 -4.60 -42.88 -5.42
C LYS A 378 -4.65 -43.43 -3.99
N PRO A 379 -4.52 -44.75 -3.79
CA PRO A 379 -4.24 -45.30 -2.47
C PRO A 379 -2.94 -44.71 -1.91
N GLY A 380 -2.99 -44.16 -0.70
CA GLY A 380 -1.82 -43.66 0.01
C GLY A 380 -0.97 -44.81 0.54
N VAL A 381 0.28 -44.51 0.92
CA VAL A 381 1.21 -45.53 1.48
C VAL A 381 0.63 -46.21 2.73
N ASP A 382 -0.15 -45.48 3.52
CA ASP A 382 -0.75 -45.99 4.76
C ASP A 382 -2.13 -46.68 4.53
N GLY A 383 -2.62 -46.73 3.28
CA GLY A 383 -3.87 -47.40 2.91
C GLY A 383 -4.96 -46.46 2.38
N PRO A 384 -5.45 -45.47 3.17
CA PRO A 384 -6.50 -44.57 2.72
C PRO A 384 -6.11 -43.76 1.49
N THR A 385 -7.12 -43.35 0.73
CA THR A 385 -6.97 -42.60 -0.52
C THR A 385 -6.47 -41.19 -0.24
N VAL A 386 -5.45 -40.77 -0.98
CA VAL A 386 -4.91 -39.41 -0.95
C VAL A 386 -5.14 -38.71 -2.29
N LEU A 387 -5.26 -37.38 -2.25
CA LEU A 387 -5.18 -36.55 -3.45
C LEU A 387 -3.72 -36.22 -3.72
N GLN A 388 -3.32 -36.30 -4.99
CA GLN A 388 -2.03 -35.83 -5.45
C GLN A 388 -2.20 -34.72 -6.47
N PHE A 389 -1.30 -33.74 -6.40
CA PHE A 389 -1.25 -32.58 -7.27
C PHE A 389 0.12 -32.56 -7.96
N ARG A 390 0.12 -32.37 -9.28
CA ARG A 390 1.35 -32.11 -10.03
C ARG A 390 1.56 -30.61 -10.11
N LEU A 391 2.70 -30.15 -9.62
CA LEU A 391 3.15 -28.77 -9.75
C LEU A 391 4.39 -28.73 -10.64
N GLU A 392 4.42 -27.76 -11.56
CA GLU A 392 5.55 -27.53 -12.46
C GLU A 392 6.08 -26.11 -12.29
N LYS A 393 7.41 -25.98 -12.16
CA LYS A 393 8.08 -24.70 -11.98
C LYS A 393 7.85 -23.84 -13.20
N THR A 394 7.41 -22.60 -13.00
CA THR A 394 7.29 -21.67 -14.12
C THR A 394 8.69 -21.31 -14.60
N VAL A 395 8.97 -21.52 -15.89
CA VAL A 395 10.21 -21.05 -16.49
C VAL A 395 10.22 -19.53 -16.41
N ASP A 396 11.25 -18.99 -15.76
CA ASP A 396 11.52 -17.56 -15.72
C ASP A 396 11.74 -17.10 -17.18
N SER A 397 10.68 -16.61 -17.81
CA SER A 397 10.81 -15.89 -19.07
C SER A 397 11.44 -14.56 -18.67
N GLY A 398 12.77 -14.53 -18.64
CA GLY A 398 13.59 -13.41 -18.19
C GLY A 398 13.21 -12.10 -18.88
N VAL A 399 12.25 -11.38 -18.33
CA VAL A 399 11.99 -9.99 -18.66
C VAL A 399 12.90 -9.16 -17.77
N ARG A 400 14.08 -8.89 -18.30
CA ARG A 400 14.87 -7.71 -17.94
C ARG A 400 13.98 -6.46 -18.09
N ARG A 401 14.13 -5.54 -17.14
CA ARG A 401 13.50 -4.22 -17.04
C ARG A 401 13.48 -3.42 -18.37
N SER A 402 12.47 -2.53 -18.43
CA SER A 402 12.15 -1.45 -19.40
C SER A 402 11.35 -1.90 -20.63
N VAL A 403 10.18 -1.35 -20.99
CA VAL A 403 9.83 0.08 -21.10
C VAL A 403 8.31 0.34 -20.87
N ASP A 404 8.04 1.50 -20.25
CA ASP A 404 6.81 2.29 -20.03
C ASP A 404 5.42 1.79 -20.47
N VAL A 405 4.54 1.61 -19.47
CA VAL A 405 3.19 2.20 -19.46
C VAL A 405 2.88 2.65 -18.02
N THR A 406 3.07 3.95 -17.74
CA THR A 406 2.57 4.68 -16.56
C THR A 406 2.86 4.06 -15.18
N GLY A 407 4.06 4.27 -14.64
CA GLY A 407 4.34 4.60 -13.21
C GLY A 407 3.66 3.83 -12.06
N ARG A 408 3.02 2.68 -12.29
CA ARG A 408 2.37 1.86 -11.27
C ARG A 408 3.22 0.61 -11.08
N GLY A 409 3.70 0.37 -9.87
CA GLY A 409 4.26 -0.92 -9.50
C GLY A 409 3.17 -1.97 -9.70
N VAL A 410 3.29 -2.77 -10.75
CA VAL A 410 2.31 -3.81 -11.06
C VAL A 410 2.52 -4.95 -10.06
N ASP A 411 1.57 -5.09 -9.16
CA ASP A 411 1.45 -6.23 -8.26
C ASP A 411 1.19 -7.51 -9.08
N LEU A 412 2.25 -8.26 -9.36
CA LEU A 412 2.25 -9.45 -10.23
C LEU A 412 1.33 -10.61 -9.76
N GLY A 413 0.58 -10.44 -8.67
CA GLY A 413 -0.46 -11.37 -8.20
C GLY A 413 -1.88 -11.10 -8.70
N ARG A 414 -2.18 -9.88 -9.11
CA ARG A 414 -3.52 -9.48 -9.59
C ARG A 414 -3.70 -9.77 -11.09
N TRP A 415 -2.59 -9.89 -11.80
CA TRP A 415 -2.53 -9.80 -13.26
C TRP A 415 -2.08 -11.14 -13.88
N SER A 416 -2.95 -11.82 -14.63
CA SER A 416 -2.59 -12.98 -15.46
C SER A 416 -2.06 -12.52 -16.81
N LYS A 417 -0.98 -13.14 -17.30
CA LYS A 417 -0.45 -12.86 -18.63
C LYS A 417 -1.41 -13.45 -19.68
N VAL A 418 -2.04 -12.60 -20.49
CA VAL A 418 -2.99 -12.98 -21.56
C VAL A 418 -2.31 -13.06 -22.92
N SER A 419 -1.22 -12.33 -23.13
CA SER A 419 -0.39 -12.37 -24.33
C SER A 419 1.07 -12.02 -24.01
N THR A 420 1.94 -11.97 -25.02
CA THR A 420 3.37 -11.65 -24.86
C THR A 420 3.61 -10.35 -24.07
N GLU A 421 2.70 -9.38 -24.17
CA GLU A 421 2.83 -8.03 -23.59
C GLU A 421 1.59 -7.57 -22.78
N THR A 422 0.53 -8.36 -22.66
CA THR A 422 -0.73 -7.94 -22.02
C THR A 422 -1.08 -8.78 -20.82
N TYR A 423 -1.53 -8.13 -19.76
CA TYR A 423 -2.01 -8.76 -18.55
C TYR A 423 -3.47 -8.36 -18.24
N ALA A 424 -4.22 -9.27 -17.61
CA ALA A 424 -5.60 -9.04 -17.19
C ALA A 424 -5.79 -9.36 -15.70
N ASP A 425 -6.68 -8.64 -15.07
CA ASP A 425 -7.01 -8.71 -13.65
C ASP A 425 -7.91 -9.91 -13.35
N ILE A 426 -7.33 -10.88 -12.66
CA ILE A 426 -8.01 -12.13 -12.30
C ILE A 426 -9.16 -11.84 -11.33
N ALA A 427 -9.04 -10.83 -10.47
CA ALA A 427 -10.07 -10.49 -9.48
C ALA A 427 -11.31 -9.88 -10.15
N ILE A 428 -11.13 -9.09 -11.23
CA ILE A 428 -12.25 -8.56 -12.03
C ILE A 428 -13.00 -9.71 -12.70
N ALA A 429 -12.28 -10.62 -13.36
CA ALA A 429 -12.89 -11.80 -14.00
C ALA A 429 -13.62 -12.70 -12.99
N ASP A 430 -13.03 -12.94 -11.82
CA ASP A 430 -13.57 -13.82 -10.78
C ASP A 430 -14.78 -13.21 -10.06
N SER A 431 -14.77 -11.89 -9.82
CA SER A 431 -15.95 -11.17 -9.30
C SER A 431 -17.13 -11.22 -10.26
N LEU A 432 -16.89 -11.11 -11.58
CA LEU A 432 -17.92 -11.30 -12.59
C LEU A 432 -18.49 -12.72 -12.56
N LYS A 433 -17.63 -13.75 -12.53
CA LYS A 433 -18.10 -15.15 -12.46
C LYS A 433 -18.95 -15.41 -11.21
N ARG A 434 -18.56 -14.87 -10.05
CA ARG A 434 -19.34 -14.95 -8.81
C ARG A 434 -20.71 -14.28 -8.93
N LEU A 435 -20.82 -13.13 -9.57
CA LEU A 435 -22.10 -12.44 -9.79
C LEU A 435 -23.12 -13.33 -10.54
N TYR A 436 -22.63 -14.16 -11.44
CA TYR A 436 -23.44 -15.14 -12.18
C TYR A 436 -23.50 -16.52 -11.54
N GLU A 437 -22.93 -16.70 -10.34
CA GLU A 437 -22.80 -18.00 -9.68
C GLU A 437 -22.14 -19.06 -10.57
N TYR A 438 -21.25 -18.62 -11.47
CA TYR A 438 -20.57 -19.40 -12.50
C TYR A 438 -21.52 -20.01 -13.56
N SER A 439 -22.75 -19.51 -13.68
CA SER A 439 -23.66 -19.88 -14.76
C SER A 439 -23.36 -19.11 -16.04
N CYS A 440 -23.49 -19.78 -17.19
CA CYS A 440 -23.33 -19.15 -18.49
C CYS A 440 -24.45 -18.14 -18.76
N GLN A 441 -24.09 -16.93 -19.20
CA GLN A 441 -25.08 -15.91 -19.58
C GLN A 441 -25.95 -16.27 -20.79
N VAL A 442 -25.49 -17.20 -21.65
CA VAL A 442 -26.22 -17.61 -22.86
C VAL A 442 -27.20 -18.75 -22.56
N CYS A 443 -26.75 -19.82 -21.89
CA CYS A 443 -27.57 -21.02 -21.68
C CYS A 443 -27.96 -21.31 -20.22
N ASN A 444 -27.56 -20.45 -19.28
CA ASN A 444 -27.74 -20.63 -17.83
C ASN A 444 -27.11 -21.89 -17.22
N PHE A 445 -26.38 -22.68 -17.99
CA PHE A 445 -25.75 -23.91 -17.51
C PHE A 445 -24.53 -23.60 -16.64
N THR A 446 -24.41 -24.30 -15.52
CA THR A 446 -23.27 -24.24 -14.60
C THR A 446 -22.45 -25.52 -14.76
N VAL A 447 -21.17 -25.39 -15.10
CA VAL A 447 -20.26 -26.55 -15.14
C VAL A 447 -19.74 -26.80 -13.74
N GLU A 448 -20.09 -27.94 -13.14
CA GLU A 448 -19.57 -28.39 -11.84
C GLU A 448 -18.51 -29.49 -12.02
N VAL A 449 -17.43 -29.42 -11.25
CA VAL A 449 -16.36 -30.43 -11.21
C VAL A 449 -16.19 -30.96 -9.79
N PRO A 450 -15.43 -32.06 -9.57
CA PRO A 450 -15.24 -32.63 -8.24
C PRO A 450 -14.82 -31.60 -7.20
N GLY A 451 -15.32 -31.76 -5.97
CA GLY A 451 -15.13 -30.78 -4.89
C GLY A 451 -16.18 -29.65 -4.87
N GLY A 452 -17.23 -29.73 -5.70
CA GLY A 452 -18.29 -28.72 -5.76
C GLY A 452 -17.84 -27.41 -6.42
N LEU A 453 -16.72 -27.44 -7.14
CA LEU A 453 -16.17 -26.27 -7.82
C LEU A 453 -16.93 -26.03 -9.11
N ARG A 454 -17.16 -24.75 -9.40
CA ARG A 454 -17.85 -24.32 -10.61
C ARG A 454 -16.88 -23.63 -11.57
N ILE A 455 -17.06 -23.88 -12.86
CA ILE A 455 -16.20 -23.37 -13.92
C ILE A 455 -17.01 -22.51 -14.88
N ALA A 456 -16.48 -21.31 -15.12
CA ALA A 456 -16.92 -20.41 -16.17
C ALA A 456 -15.71 -19.63 -16.70
N VAL A 457 -15.82 -19.20 -17.95
CA VAL A 457 -14.82 -18.38 -18.64
C VAL A 457 -15.33 -16.95 -18.63
N ALA A 458 -14.47 -16.02 -18.20
CA ALA A 458 -14.70 -14.59 -18.42
C ALA A 458 -14.10 -14.25 -19.79
N VAL A 459 -14.92 -13.76 -20.71
CA VAL A 459 -14.50 -13.43 -22.07
C VAL A 459 -14.66 -11.94 -22.27
N HIS A 460 -13.58 -11.25 -22.64
CA HIS A 460 -13.68 -9.86 -23.04
C HIS A 460 -14.45 -9.73 -24.36
N ILE A 461 -15.41 -8.80 -24.41
CA ILE A 461 -16.22 -8.51 -25.58
C ILE A 461 -15.34 -7.89 -26.67
N LYS A 462 -14.63 -6.82 -26.31
CA LYS A 462 -13.58 -6.20 -27.10
C LYS A 462 -12.22 -6.67 -26.57
N GLY A 463 -11.43 -7.34 -27.39
CA GLY A 463 -10.14 -7.91 -26.98
C GLY A 463 -9.17 -6.90 -26.39
N LEU A 464 -8.37 -7.31 -25.39
CA LEU A 464 -7.43 -6.44 -24.69
C LEU A 464 -6.20 -6.06 -25.52
N ASN A 465 -5.73 -6.98 -26.37
CA ASN A 465 -4.49 -6.83 -27.12
C ASN A 465 -4.64 -5.78 -28.23
N LEU A 466 -3.51 -5.21 -28.67
CA LEU A 466 -3.43 -4.52 -29.95
C LEU A 466 -3.87 -5.47 -31.09
N PRO A 467 -4.65 -5.00 -32.09
CA PRO A 467 -5.04 -3.61 -32.32
C PRO A 467 -6.33 -3.18 -31.61
N HIS A 468 -7.01 -4.06 -30.86
CA HIS A 468 -8.35 -3.81 -30.34
C HIS A 468 -8.36 -2.83 -29.15
N ASN A 469 -7.43 -2.98 -28.20
CA ASN A 469 -7.30 -2.12 -27.00
C ASN A 469 -8.62 -1.97 -26.21
N GLY A 470 -9.33 -3.07 -25.95
CA GLY A 470 -10.46 -3.09 -25.03
C GLY A 470 -10.02 -2.92 -23.58
N PRO A 471 -10.84 -2.32 -22.70
CA PRO A 471 -10.52 -2.21 -21.28
C PRO A 471 -10.72 -3.54 -20.55
N ASP A 472 -9.95 -3.74 -19.48
CA ASP A 472 -10.10 -4.87 -18.57
C ASP A 472 -11.09 -4.53 -17.45
N ALA A 473 -12.38 -4.57 -17.79
CA ALA A 473 -13.47 -4.10 -16.93
C ALA A 473 -14.75 -4.94 -17.12
N HIS A 474 -15.64 -4.94 -16.12
CA HIS A 474 -16.88 -5.73 -16.14
C HIS A 474 -17.77 -5.41 -17.34
N ASP A 475 -17.89 -4.14 -17.71
CA ASP A 475 -18.71 -3.69 -18.86
C ASP A 475 -18.21 -4.19 -20.22
N ASN A 476 -16.98 -4.70 -20.27
CA ASN A 476 -16.36 -5.32 -21.42
C ASN A 476 -16.19 -6.84 -21.26
N MET A 477 -16.94 -7.52 -20.38
CA MET A 477 -16.78 -8.96 -20.15
C MET A 477 -18.10 -9.72 -20.15
N LEU A 478 -18.02 -11.03 -20.43
CA LEU A 478 -19.12 -11.98 -20.32
C LEU A 478 -18.69 -13.22 -19.52
N CYS A 479 -19.58 -13.75 -18.68
CA CYS A 479 -19.44 -15.03 -17.99
C CYS A 479 -20.08 -16.16 -18.82
N LEU A 480 -19.27 -17.00 -19.46
CA LEU A 480 -19.71 -18.02 -20.40
C LEU A 480 -19.24 -19.43 -20.00
N CYS A 481 -19.98 -20.47 -20.39
CA CYS A 481 -19.47 -21.84 -20.31
C CYS A 481 -18.39 -22.07 -21.38
N LEU A 482 -17.66 -23.18 -21.27
CA LEU A 482 -16.55 -23.52 -22.17
C LEU A 482 -16.95 -23.45 -23.66
N ASN A 483 -18.13 -23.98 -24.01
CA ASN A 483 -18.60 -23.97 -25.40
C ASN A 483 -18.95 -22.56 -25.88
N HIS A 484 -19.79 -21.82 -25.14
CA HIS A 484 -20.22 -20.48 -25.58
C HIS A 484 -19.08 -19.46 -25.55
N ALA A 485 -18.09 -19.65 -24.68
CA ALA A 485 -16.89 -18.82 -24.68
C ALA A 485 -16.17 -18.88 -26.03
N ASP A 486 -15.95 -20.07 -26.56
CA ASP A 486 -15.28 -20.24 -27.85
C ASP A 486 -16.19 -19.89 -29.03
N LEU A 487 -17.49 -20.23 -28.98
CA LEU A 487 -18.46 -19.78 -30.00
C LEU A 487 -18.48 -18.25 -30.13
N PHE A 488 -18.42 -17.53 -29.01
CA PHE A 488 -18.38 -16.07 -29.00
C PHE A 488 -17.03 -15.52 -29.50
N ARG A 489 -15.91 -16.10 -29.05
CA ARG A 489 -14.55 -15.70 -29.49
C ARG A 489 -14.33 -15.86 -30.99
N TYR A 490 -14.88 -16.92 -31.58
CA TYR A 490 -14.78 -17.19 -33.01
C TYR A 490 -15.90 -16.54 -33.83
N GLY A 491 -16.79 -15.77 -33.21
CA GLY A 491 -17.87 -15.06 -33.89
C GLY A 491 -19.01 -15.94 -34.39
N ALA A 492 -19.10 -17.21 -33.97
CA ALA A 492 -20.22 -18.08 -34.30
C ALA A 492 -21.53 -17.61 -33.63
N ILE A 493 -21.41 -16.91 -32.49
CA ILE A 493 -22.52 -16.19 -31.87
C ILE A 493 -22.15 -14.73 -31.69
N VAL A 494 -23.14 -13.86 -31.85
CA VAL A 494 -23.06 -12.43 -31.52
C VAL A 494 -24.23 -12.02 -30.65
N ILE A 495 -24.15 -10.85 -30.01
CA ILE A 495 -25.21 -10.33 -29.15
C ILE A 495 -25.61 -8.97 -29.68
N ASP A 496 -26.91 -8.70 -29.87
CA ASP A 496 -27.42 -7.43 -30.41
C ASP A 496 -27.62 -6.33 -29.34
N GLU A 497 -28.19 -5.18 -29.71
CA GLU A 497 -28.44 -4.06 -28.79
C GLU A 497 -29.59 -4.29 -27.79
N SER A 498 -30.42 -5.30 -28.06
CA SER A 498 -31.51 -5.78 -27.19
C SER A 498 -31.07 -6.92 -26.27
N PHE A 499 -29.78 -7.30 -26.32
CA PHE A 499 -29.18 -8.43 -25.62
C PHE A 499 -29.69 -9.80 -26.11
N GLN A 500 -30.19 -9.89 -27.34
CA GLN A 500 -30.49 -11.17 -27.98
C GLN A 500 -29.21 -11.81 -28.50
N VAL A 501 -29.01 -13.09 -28.19
CA VAL A 501 -27.90 -13.91 -28.70
C VAL A 501 -28.30 -14.51 -30.03
N ILE A 502 -27.53 -14.24 -31.08
CA ILE A 502 -27.82 -14.63 -32.47
C ILE A 502 -26.74 -15.60 -32.93
N ASN A 503 -27.16 -16.72 -33.51
CA ASN A 503 -26.26 -17.63 -34.23
C ASN A 503 -25.94 -17.02 -35.60
N GLN A 504 -24.66 -16.76 -35.86
CA GLN A 504 -24.23 -16.16 -37.14
C GLN A 504 -24.26 -17.15 -38.31
N ILE A 505 -24.38 -18.46 -38.06
CA ILE A 505 -24.40 -19.48 -39.12
C ILE A 505 -25.74 -19.51 -39.85
N ASP A 506 -26.85 -19.42 -39.11
CA ASP A 506 -28.21 -19.47 -39.64
C ASP A 506 -28.98 -18.14 -39.49
N GLY A 507 -28.46 -17.20 -38.69
CA GLY A 507 -29.09 -15.91 -38.43
C GLY A 507 -30.22 -15.97 -37.39
N GLU A 508 -30.47 -17.14 -36.78
CA GLU A 508 -31.58 -17.34 -35.86
C GLU A 508 -31.20 -16.93 -34.42
N PRO A 509 -32.17 -16.39 -33.65
CA PRO A 509 -31.96 -16.09 -32.25
C PRO A 509 -31.87 -17.38 -31.42
N ILE A 510 -30.80 -17.51 -30.64
CA ILE A 510 -30.62 -18.58 -29.65
C ILE A 510 -31.47 -18.31 -28.41
N GLY A 511 -31.60 -17.05 -28.03
CA GLY A 511 -32.35 -16.60 -26.86
C GLY A 511 -31.81 -15.29 -26.30
N ASP A 512 -32.39 -14.84 -25.18
CA ASP A 512 -31.96 -13.61 -24.52
C ASP A 512 -30.76 -13.87 -23.60
N LEU A 513 -29.78 -12.97 -23.63
CA LEU A 513 -28.64 -12.99 -22.72
C LEU A 513 -29.12 -12.68 -21.30
N ILE A 514 -28.65 -13.47 -20.33
CA ILE A 514 -28.87 -13.19 -18.92
C ILE A 514 -27.95 -12.05 -18.47
N VAL A 515 -28.54 -10.93 -18.05
CA VAL A 515 -27.80 -9.72 -17.66
C VAL A 515 -28.01 -9.41 -16.17
N LYS A 516 -26.90 -9.40 -15.40
CA LYS A 516 -26.82 -9.04 -13.98
C LYS A 516 -25.83 -7.90 -13.71
N HIS A 517 -25.10 -7.43 -14.72
CA HIS A 517 -24.18 -6.30 -14.65
C HIS A 517 -24.37 -5.38 -15.86
N GLU A 518 -23.82 -4.18 -15.79
CA GLU A 518 -23.76 -3.26 -16.93
C GLU A 518 -22.84 -3.84 -18.01
N ILE A 519 -23.32 -3.91 -19.25
CA ILE A 519 -22.58 -4.37 -20.42
C ILE A 519 -22.62 -3.26 -21.47
N SER A 520 -21.46 -2.85 -21.95
CA SER A 520 -21.36 -1.76 -22.93
C SER A 520 -21.87 -2.22 -24.30
N LYS A 521 -22.90 -1.52 -24.79
CA LYS A 521 -23.46 -1.75 -26.13
C LYS A 521 -22.47 -1.39 -27.23
N ASP A 522 -21.56 -0.46 -26.96
CA ASP A 522 -20.51 -0.07 -27.91
C ASP A 522 -19.52 -1.22 -28.13
N TYR A 523 -19.15 -1.94 -27.08
CA TYR A 523 -18.26 -3.11 -27.21
C TYR A 523 -18.98 -4.27 -27.89
N LEU A 524 -20.26 -4.51 -27.58
CA LEU A 524 -21.06 -5.49 -28.31
C LEU A 524 -21.17 -5.13 -29.80
N GLY A 525 -21.37 -3.84 -30.12
CA GLY A 525 -21.37 -3.32 -31.48
C GLY A 525 -20.03 -3.52 -32.18
N TYR A 526 -18.92 -3.28 -31.48
CA TYR A 526 -17.57 -3.55 -31.99
C TYR A 526 -17.35 -5.03 -32.29
N HIS A 527 -17.71 -5.93 -31.37
CA HIS A 527 -17.61 -7.39 -31.57
C HIS A 527 -18.45 -7.85 -32.76
N ARG A 528 -19.70 -7.38 -32.87
CA ARG A 528 -20.55 -7.62 -34.05
C ARG A 528 -19.86 -7.16 -35.33
N GLN A 529 -19.43 -5.91 -35.43
CA GLN A 529 -18.76 -5.40 -36.63
C GLN A 529 -17.49 -6.18 -36.99
N HIS A 530 -16.78 -6.70 -35.99
CA HIS A 530 -15.57 -7.49 -36.21
C HIS A 530 -15.85 -8.89 -36.77
N HIS A 531 -17.01 -9.47 -36.47
CA HIS A 531 -17.37 -10.85 -36.82
C HIS A 531 -18.51 -10.98 -37.82
N LEU A 532 -19.23 -9.90 -38.14
CA LEU A 532 -20.25 -9.88 -39.17
C LEU A 532 -19.61 -10.29 -40.50
N MET A 533 -19.98 -11.47 -40.99
CA MET A 533 -19.71 -11.83 -42.37
C MET A 533 -20.63 -10.96 -43.23
N ASP A 534 -20.06 -10.19 -44.17
CA ASP A 534 -20.86 -9.59 -45.24
C ASP A 534 -21.68 -10.74 -45.86
N ALA A 535 -23.00 -10.62 -45.85
CA ALA A 535 -23.94 -11.64 -46.35
C ALA A 535 -23.86 -11.84 -47.89
N HIS A 536 -22.74 -11.50 -48.50
CA HIS A 536 -22.45 -11.50 -49.92
C HIS A 536 -21.06 -12.09 -50.19
N LEU A 537 -20.91 -13.39 -49.97
CA LEU A 537 -19.92 -14.23 -50.67
C LEU A 537 -20.59 -15.46 -51.26
#